data_AF-A0A7J7LRE0-F1
#
_entry.id   AF-A0A7J7LRE0-F1
#
_cell.length_a   1.000
_cell.length_b   1.000
_cell.length_c   1.000
_cell.angle_alpha   90.00
_cell.angle_beta   90.00
_cell.angle_gamma   90.00
#
_symmetry.space_group_name_H-M   'P 1'
#
loop_
_entity.id
_entity.type
_entity.pdbx_description
1 polymer ?
#
loop_
_entity_poly.entity_id
_entity_poly.type
_entity_poly.pdbx_seq_one_letter_code
_entity_poly.pdbx_strand_id
1 'polypeptide(L)'
;MKRKVFARAQQLWCDSNSKYRKLNYDPYPNDEGRRTKCPKRVRHEDWEIFLELQREPRVIARRERGKAARKAMKRPHTSGRRGSGRIDERLRKKNPKVLVFRPDVYLVAHTRVDRSSLTPELDVEFEKIRNICIVEPGIVSLDIDSDPIAQVYGKSTKGRIRECGLNVSREEVLSSYHLRNQLLQEKTARLTLEEDLFYLRLIVEVVLRQGLVHPKTCVPYLIALETDAQEVKSKLSHHFLLSMNEKHLEFFESRLGDGLQMSFNFIHSLVNTSLEYSNQGKPSGNMKEKSDGNNFVHARLGVSRIYWLIWGNRVSRNKFVSSVLKVLIPSLRYYTEILASLPFTSPDEPLYLIYAINCVLQVRSGSIEATMKDLSSRSIQEDKHIISYKNGVLQHDFLVLQHEPYSPTHSVFNHIKEEDAIMCSPTLGVSCGILKDNLQSIQADCQAAIAWQLLLKLKRHLKIAFGLSDARYQEFLPNDPQKLGEALSRQNIPFDISETYISLPTSHKEIIERYQGLV
;
A
#
# COMPACT_ATOMS: atom_id res chain seq x y z
N MET A 1 -35.48 0.97 27.39
CA MET A 1 -35.33 2.20 28.21
C MET A 1 -35.47 1.96 29.72
N LYS A 2 -36.65 1.63 30.26
CA LYS A 2 -36.95 1.52 31.72
C LYS A 2 -35.86 0.83 32.58
N ARG A 3 -35.35 -0.35 32.17
CA ARG A 3 -34.26 -1.06 32.91
C ARG A 3 -32.97 -0.23 33.07
N LYS A 4 -32.52 0.51 32.04
CA LYS A 4 -31.32 1.37 32.11
C LYS A 4 -31.56 2.56 33.07
N VAL A 5 -32.78 3.10 33.13
CA VAL A 5 -33.16 4.19 34.07
C VAL A 5 -33.14 3.70 35.52
N PHE A 6 -33.81 2.59 35.83
CA PHE A 6 -33.81 2.04 37.19
C PHE A 6 -32.40 1.64 37.67
N ALA A 7 -31.59 1.03 36.80
CA ALA A 7 -30.19 0.74 37.12
C ALA A 7 -29.37 2.00 37.44
N ARG A 8 -29.60 3.11 36.70
CA ARG A 8 -28.91 4.37 36.96
C ARG A 8 -29.36 5.03 38.27
N ALA A 9 -30.66 5.03 38.55
CA ALA A 9 -31.21 5.52 39.82
C ALA A 9 -30.68 4.70 41.01
N GLN A 10 -30.66 3.38 40.90
CA GLN A 10 -30.09 2.48 41.91
C GLN A 10 -28.60 2.74 42.16
N GLN A 11 -27.81 2.99 41.10
CA GLN A 11 -26.40 3.33 41.26
C GLN A 11 -26.20 4.65 42.03
N LEU A 12 -26.94 5.70 41.65
CA LEU A 12 -26.88 7.01 42.32
C LEU A 12 -27.28 6.91 43.80
N TRP A 13 -28.31 6.10 44.11
CA TRP A 13 -28.67 5.78 45.50
C TRP A 13 -27.55 5.07 46.25
N CYS A 14 -26.93 4.04 45.66
CA CYS A 14 -25.82 3.31 46.28
C CYS A 14 -24.61 4.22 46.56
N ASP A 15 -24.27 5.11 45.63
CA ASP A 15 -23.16 6.06 45.78
C ASP A 15 -23.44 7.07 46.91
N SER A 16 -24.67 7.57 47.01
CA SER A 16 -25.11 8.50 48.05
C SER A 16 -25.22 7.83 49.43
N ASN A 17 -25.83 6.65 49.49
CA ASN A 17 -25.95 5.82 50.70
C ASN A 17 -24.56 5.49 51.28
N SER A 18 -23.60 5.09 50.44
CA SER A 18 -22.21 4.86 50.84
C SER A 18 -21.56 6.09 51.48
N LYS A 19 -21.86 7.30 50.98
CA LYS A 19 -21.37 8.56 51.55
C LYS A 19 -22.00 8.85 52.91
N TYR A 20 -23.33 8.85 53.01
CA TYR A 20 -24.03 9.13 54.26
C TYR A 20 -23.69 8.10 55.34
N ARG A 21 -23.59 6.82 54.98
CA ARG A 21 -23.24 5.78 55.96
C ARG A 21 -21.85 6.02 56.56
N LYS A 22 -20.83 6.30 55.73
CA LYS A 22 -19.46 6.57 56.21
C LYS A 22 -19.31 7.80 57.10
N LEU A 23 -20.13 8.84 56.88
CA LEU A 23 -20.00 10.13 57.57
C LEU A 23 -20.94 10.28 58.77
N ASN A 24 -22.12 9.64 58.72
CA ASN A 24 -23.24 9.90 59.62
C ASN A 24 -23.79 8.63 60.33
N TYR A 25 -23.33 7.42 59.97
CA TYR A 25 -23.81 6.16 60.55
C TYR A 25 -22.69 5.28 61.13
N ASP A 26 -21.74 4.86 60.29
CA ASP A 26 -20.64 3.95 60.63
C ASP A 26 -19.79 4.46 61.82
N PRO A 27 -19.53 5.77 62.01
CA PRO A 27 -18.76 6.28 63.15
C PRO A 27 -19.50 6.28 64.50
N TYR A 28 -20.82 6.04 64.52
CA TYR A 28 -21.65 6.20 65.71
C TYR A 28 -22.23 4.85 66.15
N PRO A 29 -21.93 4.35 67.37
CA PRO A 29 -22.39 3.04 67.82
C PRO A 29 -23.89 3.05 68.16
N ASN A 30 -24.39 4.14 68.76
CA ASN A 30 -25.72 4.23 69.33
C ASN A 30 -26.70 4.91 68.36
N ASP A 31 -27.96 4.47 68.35
CA ASP A 31 -28.97 4.98 67.41
C ASP A 31 -29.37 6.45 67.67
N GLU A 32 -29.38 6.91 68.92
CA GLU A 32 -29.56 8.32 69.29
C GLU A 32 -28.46 9.21 68.69
N GLY A 33 -27.21 8.72 68.71
CA GLY A 33 -26.06 9.37 68.07
C GLY A 33 -26.16 9.41 66.55
N ARG A 34 -26.91 8.49 65.92
CA ARG A 34 -27.16 8.50 64.47
C ARG A 34 -28.30 9.44 64.09
N ARG A 35 -29.36 9.52 64.90
CA ARG A 35 -30.49 10.45 64.72
C ARG A 35 -30.06 11.92 64.76
N THR A 36 -29.27 12.28 65.77
CA THR A 36 -28.74 13.64 65.96
C THR A 36 -27.75 14.07 64.86
N LYS A 37 -27.29 13.15 64.00
CA LYS A 37 -26.36 13.41 62.90
C LYS A 37 -27.04 13.38 61.52
N CYS A 38 -28.34 13.64 61.46
CA CYS A 38 -29.07 13.86 60.20
C CYS A 38 -28.37 14.92 59.31
N PRO A 39 -28.09 14.64 58.02
CA PRO A 39 -27.49 15.63 57.12
C PRO A 39 -28.45 16.81 56.83
N LYS A 40 -27.94 18.05 56.86
CA LYS A 40 -28.71 19.31 56.62
C LYS A 40 -29.58 19.39 55.34
N ARG A 41 -29.44 18.45 54.39
CA ARG A 41 -30.16 18.40 53.11
C ARG A 41 -31.12 17.19 53.00
N VAL A 42 -31.32 16.45 54.09
CA VAL A 42 -32.18 15.26 54.16
C VAL A 42 -33.25 15.55 55.22
N ARG A 43 -34.51 15.21 54.95
CA ARG A 43 -35.60 15.38 55.93
C ARG A 43 -35.43 14.36 57.05
N HIS A 44 -35.90 14.69 58.26
CA HIS A 44 -35.80 13.76 59.39
C HIS A 44 -36.56 12.44 59.13
N GLU A 45 -37.71 12.49 58.48
CA GLU A 45 -38.47 11.31 58.02
C GLU A 45 -37.63 10.40 57.11
N ASP A 46 -37.02 10.96 56.05
CA ASP A 46 -36.15 10.23 55.12
C ASP A 46 -34.92 9.65 55.81
N TRP A 47 -34.45 10.30 56.89
CA TRP A 47 -33.30 9.84 57.68
C TRP A 47 -33.66 8.66 58.59
N GLU A 48 -34.81 8.65 59.28
CA GLU A 48 -35.27 7.46 60.04
C GLU A 48 -35.46 6.26 59.12
N ILE A 49 -36.12 6.44 57.96
CA ILE A 49 -36.25 5.38 56.93
C ILE A 49 -34.87 4.85 56.49
N PHE A 50 -33.88 5.73 56.35
CA PHE A 50 -32.51 5.32 56.07
C PHE A 50 -31.89 4.50 57.22
N LEU A 51 -32.09 4.89 58.49
CA LEU A 51 -31.59 4.15 59.65
C LEU A 51 -32.21 2.75 59.74
N GLU A 52 -33.53 2.64 59.57
CA GLU A 52 -34.25 1.36 59.51
C GLU A 52 -33.72 0.46 58.39
N LEU A 53 -33.56 1.01 57.18
CA LEU A 53 -32.99 0.29 56.04
C LEU A 53 -31.56 -0.20 56.30
N GLN A 54 -30.74 0.49 57.12
CA GLN A 54 -29.42 -0.02 57.48
C GLN A 54 -29.48 -1.22 58.45
N ARG A 55 -30.53 -1.33 59.29
CA ARG A 55 -30.78 -2.45 60.22
C ARG A 55 -31.34 -3.70 59.53
N GLU A 56 -31.95 -3.57 58.35
CA GLU A 56 -32.55 -4.71 57.64
C GLU A 56 -31.52 -5.85 57.40
N PRO A 57 -31.80 -7.10 57.82
CA PRO A 57 -30.88 -8.24 57.66
C PRO A 57 -30.42 -8.47 56.21
N ARG A 58 -31.30 -8.24 55.23
CA ARG A 58 -30.96 -8.35 53.81
C ARG A 58 -29.91 -7.34 53.36
N VAL A 59 -29.95 -6.12 53.89
CA VAL A 59 -28.98 -5.06 53.60
C VAL A 59 -27.66 -5.36 54.31
N ILE A 60 -27.68 -5.81 55.57
CA ILE A 60 -26.48 -6.31 56.28
C ILE A 60 -25.79 -7.42 55.46
N ALA A 61 -26.51 -8.48 55.10
CA ALA A 61 -25.98 -9.61 54.34
C ALA A 61 -25.48 -9.21 52.93
N ARG A 62 -26.10 -8.19 52.30
CA ARG A 62 -25.59 -7.61 51.03
C ARG A 62 -24.28 -6.84 51.26
N ARG A 63 -24.14 -6.10 52.36
CA ARG A 63 -22.91 -5.35 52.70
C ARG A 63 -21.74 -6.31 52.99
N GLU A 64 -21.95 -7.36 53.77
CA GLU A 64 -20.90 -8.34 54.10
C GLU A 64 -20.45 -9.13 52.86
N ARG A 65 -21.38 -9.63 52.04
CA ARG A 65 -21.04 -10.20 50.71
C ARG A 65 -20.24 -9.21 49.86
N GLY A 66 -20.61 -7.94 49.87
CA GLY A 66 -19.89 -6.88 49.16
C GLY A 66 -18.50 -6.55 49.71
N LYS A 67 -18.26 -6.73 51.03
CA LYS A 67 -16.93 -6.62 51.64
C LYS A 67 -16.07 -7.83 51.28
N ALA A 68 -16.61 -9.05 51.42
CA ALA A 68 -15.93 -10.30 51.06
C ALA A 68 -15.52 -10.30 49.58
N ALA A 69 -16.43 -9.94 48.67
CA ALA A 69 -16.13 -9.83 47.24
C ALA A 69 -15.05 -8.79 46.91
N ARG A 70 -14.99 -7.66 47.66
CA ARG A 70 -13.91 -6.67 47.52
C ARG A 70 -12.58 -7.17 48.07
N LYS A 71 -12.57 -7.92 49.18
CA LYS A 71 -11.36 -8.57 49.73
C LYS A 71 -10.82 -9.66 48.80
N ALA A 72 -11.69 -10.38 48.10
CA ALA A 72 -11.34 -11.42 47.13
C ALA A 72 -10.99 -10.89 45.72
N MET A 73 -10.94 -9.57 45.52
CA MET A 73 -10.71 -8.98 44.20
C MET A 73 -9.24 -9.03 43.80
N LYS A 74 -8.86 -9.99 42.93
CA LYS A 74 -7.48 -10.18 42.45
C LYS A 74 -6.87 -8.97 41.73
N ARG A 75 -7.71 -8.14 41.09
CA ARG A 75 -7.30 -7.03 40.22
C ARG A 75 -8.15 -5.78 40.49
N PRO A 76 -7.88 -5.02 41.56
CA PRO A 76 -8.58 -3.76 41.83
C PRO A 76 -7.95 -2.61 41.03
N HIS A 77 -8.78 -1.73 40.45
CA HIS A 77 -8.27 -0.52 39.79
C HIS A 77 -7.71 0.49 40.80
N THR A 78 -6.64 1.20 40.44
CA THR A 78 -6.00 2.25 41.26
C THR A 78 -6.49 3.66 40.94
N SER A 79 -7.21 3.84 39.83
CA SER A 79 -7.58 5.15 39.28
C SER A 79 -8.58 5.98 40.11
N GLY A 80 -9.19 5.37 41.14
CA GLY A 80 -10.11 6.04 42.08
C GLY A 80 -11.38 6.56 41.39
N ARG A 81 -11.58 7.88 41.35
CA ARG A 81 -12.72 8.52 40.65
C ARG A 81 -12.47 8.77 39.15
N ARG A 82 -11.32 8.37 38.60
CA ARG A 82 -10.98 8.50 37.17
C ARG A 82 -11.37 7.20 36.46
N GLY A 83 -12.50 7.21 35.74
CA GLY A 83 -12.85 6.11 34.83
C GLY A 83 -11.92 6.06 33.62
N SER A 84 -11.86 4.89 32.96
CA SER A 84 -10.92 4.54 31.88
C SER A 84 -10.88 5.60 30.76
N GLY A 85 -12.01 6.16 30.35
CA GLY A 85 -12.06 7.23 29.32
C GLY A 85 -11.32 8.53 29.69
N ARG A 86 -11.24 8.88 30.98
CA ARG A 86 -10.43 10.04 31.45
C ARG A 86 -8.94 9.73 31.51
N ILE A 87 -8.57 8.44 31.53
CA ILE A 87 -7.18 7.98 31.47
C ILE A 87 -6.74 8.01 30.01
N ASP A 88 -7.54 7.45 29.10
CA ASP A 88 -7.34 7.51 27.65
C ASP A 88 -7.15 8.96 27.17
N GLU A 89 -8.08 9.87 27.49
CA GLU A 89 -7.98 11.29 27.13
C GLU A 89 -6.69 11.95 27.66
N ARG A 90 -6.26 11.60 28.88
CA ARG A 90 -5.03 12.11 29.47
C ARG A 90 -3.78 11.58 28.76
N LEU A 91 -3.77 10.30 28.39
CA LEU A 91 -2.65 9.69 27.67
C LEU A 91 -2.50 10.33 26.28
N ARG A 92 -3.62 10.51 25.56
CA ARG A 92 -3.66 11.20 24.26
C ARG A 92 -3.20 12.66 24.37
N LYS A 93 -3.59 13.38 25.43
CA LYS A 93 -3.12 14.75 25.69
C LYS A 93 -1.63 14.81 26.05
N LYS A 94 -1.07 13.78 26.68
CA LYS A 94 0.35 13.72 27.03
C LYS A 94 1.22 13.47 25.79
N ASN A 95 0.85 12.50 24.96
CA ASN A 95 1.55 12.16 23.72
C ASN A 95 0.57 12.14 22.53
N PRO A 96 0.28 13.28 21.87
CA PRO A 96 -0.73 13.34 20.80
C PRO A 96 -0.37 12.51 19.56
N LYS A 97 0.93 12.36 19.28
CA LYS A 97 1.49 11.54 18.20
C LYS A 97 1.45 10.03 18.46
N VAL A 98 1.31 9.60 19.71
CA VAL A 98 1.27 8.17 20.05
C VAL A 98 -0.19 7.69 20.03
N LEU A 99 -0.43 6.52 19.44
CA LEU A 99 -1.74 5.86 19.55
C LEU A 99 -1.89 5.30 20.96
N VAL A 100 -3.06 5.52 21.56
CA VAL A 100 -3.39 5.00 22.88
C VAL A 100 -4.41 3.90 22.72
N PHE A 101 -4.02 2.71 23.15
CA PHE A 101 -4.80 1.49 23.06
C PHE A 101 -5.35 1.04 24.41
N ARG A 102 -6.17 -0.01 24.39
CA ARG A 102 -6.77 -0.59 25.59
C ARG A 102 -5.71 -1.10 26.60
N PRO A 103 -4.61 -1.78 26.20
CA PRO A 103 -3.52 -2.15 27.12
C PRO A 103 -2.87 -0.97 27.84
N ASP A 104 -2.65 0.16 27.17
CA ASP A 104 -2.06 1.35 27.79
C ASP A 104 -2.97 1.90 28.90
N VAL A 105 -4.27 1.93 28.63
CA VAL A 105 -5.29 2.34 29.60
C VAL A 105 -5.41 1.33 30.74
N TYR A 106 -5.31 0.02 30.46
CA TYR A 106 -5.30 -1.06 31.47
C TYR A 106 -4.17 -0.84 32.47
N LEU A 107 -2.94 -0.75 31.96
CA LEU A 107 -1.73 -0.67 32.78
C LEU A 107 -1.79 0.58 33.68
N VAL A 108 -2.15 1.73 33.12
CA VAL A 108 -2.27 2.98 33.89
C VAL A 108 -3.45 2.98 34.86
N ALA A 109 -4.52 2.22 34.59
CA ALA A 109 -5.66 2.07 35.51
C ALA A 109 -5.40 1.11 36.68
N HIS A 110 -4.35 0.27 36.61
CA HIS A 110 -4.01 -0.74 37.61
C HIS A 110 -2.63 -0.55 38.29
N THR A 111 -1.76 0.34 37.80
CA THR A 111 -0.56 0.79 38.52
C THR A 111 -0.85 1.90 39.53
N ARG A 112 -0.17 1.93 40.67
CA ARG A 112 -0.26 3.03 41.65
C ARG A 112 0.42 4.31 41.15
N VAL A 113 0.22 5.42 41.87
CA VAL A 113 0.81 6.73 41.51
C VAL A 113 2.34 6.73 41.61
N ASP A 114 2.89 5.93 42.52
CA ASP A 114 4.32 5.63 42.68
C ASP A 114 4.87 4.64 41.62
N ARG A 115 4.03 4.22 40.66
CA ARG A 115 4.29 3.20 39.62
C ARG A 115 4.48 1.76 40.13
N SER A 116 4.31 1.49 41.43
CA SER A 116 4.28 0.11 41.93
C SER A 116 2.97 -0.60 41.56
N SER A 117 3.04 -1.92 41.37
CA SER A 117 1.85 -2.76 41.25
C SER A 117 1.24 -3.06 42.62
N LEU A 118 0.03 -3.61 42.60
CA LEU A 118 -0.72 -3.92 43.83
C LEU A 118 -0.24 -5.20 44.52
N THR A 119 0.27 -6.17 43.76
CA THR A 119 0.88 -7.42 44.24
C THR A 119 1.97 -7.88 43.25
N PRO A 120 2.97 -8.69 43.66
CA PRO A 120 4.06 -9.15 42.78
C PRO A 120 3.58 -10.00 41.59
N GLU A 121 2.47 -10.72 41.72
CA GLU A 121 1.90 -11.52 40.64
C GLU A 121 1.39 -10.62 39.49
N LEU A 122 0.93 -9.40 39.82
CA LEU A 122 0.48 -8.43 38.82
C LEU A 122 1.64 -7.82 38.05
N ASP A 123 2.84 -7.68 38.64
CA ASP A 123 4.03 -7.25 37.91
C ASP A 123 4.38 -8.25 36.79
N VAL A 124 4.35 -9.56 37.08
CA VAL A 124 4.58 -10.62 36.09
C VAL A 124 3.50 -10.62 35.00
N GLU A 125 2.24 -10.38 35.36
CA GLU A 125 1.15 -10.24 34.37
C GLU A 125 1.31 -8.98 33.50
N PHE A 126 1.71 -7.84 34.08
CA PHE A 126 1.89 -6.59 33.35
C PHE A 126 3.10 -6.63 32.43
N GLU A 127 4.18 -7.32 32.82
CA GLU A 127 5.34 -7.50 31.95
C GLU A 127 5.00 -8.35 30.71
N LYS A 128 4.17 -9.39 30.88
CA LYS A 128 3.64 -10.14 29.73
C LYS A 128 2.82 -9.24 28.79
N ILE A 129 1.95 -8.39 29.34
CA ILE A 129 1.18 -7.43 28.53
C ILE A 129 2.12 -6.46 27.78
N ARG A 130 3.13 -5.89 28.47
CA ARG A 130 4.12 -4.99 27.87
C ARG A 130 4.89 -5.66 26.72
N ASN A 131 5.36 -6.89 26.92
CA ASN A 131 6.11 -7.63 25.92
C ASN A 131 5.28 -7.92 24.66
N ILE A 132 4.01 -8.32 24.80
CA ILE A 132 3.12 -8.52 23.64
C ILE A 132 2.90 -7.19 22.88
N CYS A 133 2.73 -6.07 23.59
CA CYS A 133 2.58 -4.75 22.96
C CYS A 133 3.81 -4.29 22.16
N ILE A 134 5.01 -4.76 22.53
CA ILE A 134 6.27 -4.46 21.82
C ILE A 134 6.44 -5.35 20.59
N VAL A 135 6.07 -6.63 20.66
CA VAL A 135 6.29 -7.61 19.59
C VAL A 135 5.25 -7.51 18.47
N GLU A 136 3.98 -7.20 18.78
CA GLU A 136 2.88 -7.20 17.80
C GLU A 136 2.10 -5.85 17.73
N PRO A 137 2.77 -4.70 17.49
CA PRO A 137 2.14 -3.38 17.62
C PRO A 137 1.03 -3.09 16.60
N GLY A 138 1.04 -3.74 15.43
CA GLY A 138 0.20 -3.36 14.29
C GLY A 138 -1.17 -4.05 14.15
N ILE A 139 -1.32 -5.27 14.68
CA ILE A 139 -2.45 -6.16 14.30
C ILE A 139 -3.32 -6.55 15.50
N VAL A 140 -2.71 -6.69 16.68
CA VAL A 140 -3.30 -7.43 17.80
C VAL A 140 -4.11 -6.54 18.76
N SER A 141 -3.81 -5.25 18.84
CA SER A 141 -4.44 -4.37 19.85
C SER A 141 -5.89 -3.92 19.52
N LEU A 142 -6.44 -4.32 18.39
CA LEU A 142 -7.75 -3.86 17.91
C LEU A 142 -8.89 -4.82 18.30
N ASP A 143 -8.73 -6.12 18.05
CA ASP A 143 -9.74 -7.11 18.42
C ASP A 143 -9.73 -7.39 19.93
N ILE A 144 -10.87 -7.13 20.57
CA ILE A 144 -11.11 -7.27 22.01
C ILE A 144 -10.99 -8.73 22.51
N ASP A 145 -11.10 -9.70 21.60
CA ASP A 145 -10.95 -11.12 21.91
C ASP A 145 -9.51 -11.66 21.71
N SER A 146 -8.60 -10.88 21.11
CA SER A 146 -7.18 -11.24 20.89
C SER A 146 -6.17 -10.20 21.36
N ASP A 147 -6.61 -9.06 21.90
CA ASP A 147 -5.73 -8.02 22.45
C ASP A 147 -4.83 -8.53 23.59
N PRO A 148 -3.71 -7.84 23.91
CA PRO A 148 -2.76 -8.31 24.92
C PRO A 148 -3.39 -8.63 26.28
N ILE A 149 -4.49 -7.95 26.63
CA ILE A 149 -5.29 -8.21 27.85
C ILE A 149 -6.04 -9.54 27.72
N ALA A 150 -6.68 -9.81 26.57
CA ALA A 150 -7.37 -11.06 26.27
C ALA A 150 -6.40 -12.25 26.11
N GLN A 151 -5.18 -12.04 25.61
CA GLN A 151 -4.15 -13.09 25.57
C GLN A 151 -3.71 -13.49 26.98
N VAL A 152 -3.29 -12.53 27.81
CA VAL A 152 -2.76 -12.83 29.16
C VAL A 152 -3.86 -13.32 30.11
N TYR A 153 -5.12 -12.91 29.90
CA TYR A 153 -6.21 -13.16 30.86
C TYR A 153 -7.42 -13.94 30.33
N GLY A 154 -7.36 -14.43 29.10
CA GLY A 154 -8.47 -15.03 28.39
C GLY A 154 -9.55 -14.02 27.98
N LYS A 155 -10.42 -14.46 27.04
CA LYS A 155 -11.51 -13.65 26.48
C LYS A 155 -12.47 -13.09 27.55
N SER A 156 -13.17 -12.01 27.21
CA SER A 156 -14.19 -11.43 28.10
C SER A 156 -15.42 -12.34 28.15
N THR A 157 -15.96 -12.59 29.35
CA THR A 157 -17.13 -13.46 29.52
C THR A 157 -18.43 -12.78 29.06
N LYS A 158 -19.44 -13.58 28.71
CA LYS A 158 -20.69 -13.13 28.06
C LYS A 158 -21.30 -11.91 28.76
N GLY A 159 -21.45 -10.81 28.01
CA GLY A 159 -22.21 -9.62 28.39
C GLY A 159 -21.45 -8.46 29.05
N ARG A 160 -20.15 -8.58 29.40
CA ARG A 160 -19.37 -7.45 29.94
C ARG A 160 -17.91 -7.49 29.49
N ILE A 161 -17.43 -6.41 28.89
CA ILE A 161 -16.00 -6.26 28.59
C ILE A 161 -15.26 -5.82 29.85
N ARG A 162 -14.10 -6.45 30.10
CA ARG A 162 -13.22 -6.08 31.22
C ARG A 162 -12.76 -4.62 31.03
N GLU A 163 -12.93 -3.81 32.08
CA GLU A 163 -12.51 -2.40 32.22
C GLU A 163 -13.27 -1.30 31.47
N CYS A 164 -14.19 -1.61 30.55
CA CYS A 164 -14.93 -0.55 29.83
C CYS A 164 -15.87 0.28 30.72
N GLY A 165 -15.99 -0.06 32.01
CA GLY A 165 -16.87 0.60 32.97
C GLY A 165 -18.35 0.40 32.63
N LEU A 166 -19.24 0.99 33.43
CA LEU A 166 -20.69 1.19 33.17
C LEU A 166 -21.52 -0.04 32.73
N ASN A 167 -20.97 -1.25 32.77
CA ASN A 167 -21.51 -2.48 32.16
C ASN A 167 -21.68 -2.41 30.64
N VAL A 168 -20.72 -1.79 29.92
CA VAL A 168 -20.67 -1.82 28.45
C VAL A 168 -20.65 -3.28 27.96
N SER A 169 -21.57 -3.62 27.05
CA SER A 169 -21.72 -4.98 26.55
C SER A 169 -20.67 -5.34 25.48
N ARG A 170 -20.47 -6.63 25.21
CA ARG A 170 -19.53 -7.07 24.16
C ARG A 170 -20.05 -6.65 22.78
N GLU A 171 -21.35 -6.77 22.58
CA GLU A 171 -22.09 -6.42 21.37
C GLU A 171 -22.05 -4.89 21.12
N GLU A 172 -22.21 -4.07 22.17
CA GLU A 172 -22.13 -2.60 22.08
C GLU A 172 -20.74 -2.11 21.59
N VAL A 173 -19.65 -2.82 21.88
CA VAL A 173 -18.33 -2.42 21.37
C VAL A 173 -18.01 -3.05 20.01
N LEU A 174 -18.37 -4.32 19.78
CA LEU A 174 -18.21 -4.94 18.47
C LEU A 174 -18.98 -4.20 17.37
N SER A 175 -20.18 -3.66 17.65
CA SER A 175 -20.91 -2.84 16.68
C SER A 175 -20.19 -1.53 16.33
N SER A 176 -19.37 -1.00 17.26
CA SER A 176 -18.54 0.19 17.04
C SER A 176 -17.15 -0.10 16.47
N TYR A 177 -16.79 -1.38 16.30
CA TYR A 177 -15.42 -1.82 15.97
C TYR A 177 -14.94 -1.26 14.63
N HIS A 178 -15.72 -1.46 13.56
CA HIS A 178 -15.36 -1.01 12.21
C HIS A 178 -15.09 0.51 12.15
N LEU A 179 -15.98 1.32 12.75
CA LEU A 179 -15.83 2.78 12.81
C LEU A 179 -14.58 3.22 13.59
N ARG A 180 -14.23 2.53 14.68
CA ARG A 180 -13.01 2.81 15.45
C ARG A 180 -11.75 2.44 14.68
N ASN A 181 -11.78 1.33 13.95
CA ASN A 181 -10.66 0.89 13.11
C ASN A 181 -10.42 1.89 11.97
N GLN A 182 -11.49 2.33 11.29
CA GLN A 182 -11.42 3.34 10.25
C GLN A 182 -10.82 4.66 10.77
N LEU A 183 -11.32 5.17 11.91
CA LEU A 183 -10.79 6.37 12.55
C LEU A 183 -9.32 6.22 12.99
N LEU A 184 -8.90 5.02 13.39
CA LEU A 184 -7.51 4.76 13.75
C LEU A 184 -6.62 4.73 12.50
N GLN A 185 -7.05 4.05 11.43
CA GLN A 185 -6.36 3.99 10.14
C GLN A 185 -6.20 5.39 9.52
N GLU A 186 -7.23 6.23 9.60
CA GLU A 186 -7.17 7.63 9.19
C GLU A 186 -6.16 8.42 10.05
N LYS A 187 -6.16 8.21 11.37
CA LYS A 187 -5.20 8.88 12.27
C LYS A 187 -3.76 8.41 12.02
N THR A 188 -3.51 7.13 11.76
CA THR A 188 -2.16 6.64 11.43
C THR A 188 -1.70 7.16 10.08
N ALA A 189 -2.53 7.08 9.04
CA ALA A 189 -2.22 7.62 7.72
C ALA A 189 -1.94 9.13 7.74
N ARG A 190 -2.60 9.88 8.63
CA ARG A 190 -2.31 11.28 8.87
C ARG A 190 -0.96 11.51 9.56
N LEU A 191 -0.62 10.72 10.57
CA LEU A 191 0.67 10.84 11.27
C LEU A 191 1.84 10.50 10.34
N THR A 192 1.74 9.43 9.55
CA THR A 192 2.77 9.08 8.56
C THR A 192 2.88 10.14 7.47
N LEU A 193 1.75 10.71 6.99
CA LEU A 193 1.77 11.83 6.06
C LEU A 193 2.44 13.09 6.65
N GLU A 194 2.21 13.40 7.93
CA GLU A 194 2.87 14.53 8.60
C GLU A 194 4.40 14.32 8.74
N GLU A 195 4.86 13.06 8.93
CA GLU A 195 6.28 12.69 8.95
C GLU A 195 6.91 12.73 7.55
N ASP A 196 6.27 12.14 6.54
CA ASP A 196 6.73 12.16 5.14
C ASP A 196 6.85 13.60 4.61
N LEU A 197 5.88 14.47 4.92
CA LEU A 197 5.91 15.88 4.54
C LEU A 197 7.01 16.66 5.28
N PHE A 198 7.37 16.26 6.50
CA PHE A 198 8.53 16.82 7.20
C PHE A 198 9.83 16.45 6.47
N TYR A 199 10.03 15.19 6.11
CA TYR A 199 11.20 14.76 5.32
C TYR A 199 11.26 15.44 3.95
N LEU A 200 10.13 15.55 3.24
CA LEU A 200 10.08 16.21 1.94
C LEU A 200 10.44 17.71 2.04
N ARG A 201 9.98 18.40 3.09
CA ARG A 201 10.37 19.80 3.38
C ARG A 201 11.83 19.93 3.79
N LEU A 202 12.37 18.97 4.54
CA LEU A 202 13.78 18.96 4.93
C LEU A 202 14.70 18.83 3.71
N ILE A 203 14.39 17.90 2.79
CA ILE A 203 15.11 17.76 1.51
C ILE A 203 15.15 19.09 0.76
N VAL A 204 14.04 19.83 0.74
CA VAL A 204 13.91 21.11 0.02
C VAL A 204 14.74 22.22 0.65
N GLU A 205 14.77 22.30 1.98
CA GLU A 205 15.61 23.27 2.68
C GLU A 205 17.10 23.00 2.40
N VAL A 206 17.51 21.73 2.49
CA VAL A 206 18.88 21.26 2.21
C VAL A 206 19.29 21.51 0.75
N VAL A 207 18.40 21.23 -0.21
CA VAL A 207 18.68 21.30 -1.66
C VAL A 207 18.54 22.72 -2.22
N LEU A 208 17.40 23.39 -1.99
CA LEU A 208 17.07 24.66 -2.66
C LEU A 208 17.45 25.93 -1.89
N ARG A 209 17.62 25.85 -0.56
CA ARG A 209 18.03 27.01 0.27
C ARG A 209 19.49 26.95 0.67
N GLN A 210 19.96 25.77 1.08
CA GLN A 210 21.31 25.59 1.62
C GLN A 210 22.32 25.11 0.57
N GLY A 211 21.86 24.59 -0.58
CA GLY A 211 22.73 24.14 -1.68
C GLY A 211 23.61 22.93 -1.36
N LEU A 212 23.33 22.21 -0.27
CA LEU A 212 24.16 21.10 0.23
C LEU A 212 24.10 19.85 -0.66
N VAL A 213 23.07 19.75 -1.51
CA VAL A 213 22.88 18.67 -2.48
C VAL A 213 22.59 19.30 -3.84
N HIS A 214 23.28 18.82 -4.88
CA HIS A 214 23.13 19.36 -6.23
C HIS A 214 21.68 19.17 -6.75
N PRO A 215 20.96 20.24 -7.17
CA PRO A 215 19.52 20.15 -7.49
C PRO A 215 19.15 19.09 -8.54
N LYS A 216 20.00 18.90 -9.57
CA LYS A 216 19.85 17.85 -10.59
C LYS A 216 19.66 16.42 -10.02
N THR A 217 20.23 16.12 -8.86
CA THR A 217 20.13 14.80 -8.22
C THR A 217 18.72 14.51 -7.72
N CYS A 218 17.97 15.54 -7.33
CA CYS A 218 16.62 15.42 -6.78
C CYS A 218 15.52 15.32 -7.84
N VAL A 219 15.78 15.78 -9.07
CA VAL A 219 14.79 15.81 -10.17
C VAL A 219 14.07 14.46 -10.36
N PRO A 220 14.73 13.29 -10.42
CA PRO A 220 14.05 12.03 -10.66
C PRO A 220 13.04 11.66 -9.56
N TYR A 221 13.41 11.89 -8.29
CA TYR A 221 12.57 11.58 -7.13
C TYR A 221 11.36 12.53 -7.04
N LEU A 222 11.54 13.81 -7.36
CA LEU A 222 10.45 14.78 -7.41
C LEU A 222 9.47 14.46 -8.55
N ILE A 223 9.96 14.01 -9.70
CA ILE A 223 9.11 13.53 -10.82
C ILE A 223 8.32 12.26 -10.42
N ALA A 224 8.91 11.36 -9.64
CA ALA A 224 8.16 10.22 -9.08
C ALA A 224 7.07 10.66 -8.10
N LEU A 225 7.36 11.63 -7.22
CA LEU A 225 6.39 12.16 -6.24
C LEU A 225 5.24 12.97 -6.86
N GLU A 226 5.37 13.52 -8.07
CA GLU A 226 4.25 14.12 -8.80
C GLU A 226 3.12 13.12 -9.06
N THR A 227 3.46 11.83 -9.23
CA THR A 227 2.50 10.75 -9.48
C THR A 227 1.90 10.12 -8.21
N ASP A 228 2.24 10.63 -7.03
CA ASP A 228 1.70 10.16 -5.75
C ASP A 228 0.17 10.41 -5.65
N ALA A 229 -0.56 9.42 -5.14
CA ALA A 229 -1.99 9.52 -4.87
C ALA A 229 -2.31 10.54 -3.76
N GLN A 230 -1.37 10.80 -2.85
CA GLN A 230 -1.50 11.83 -1.83
C GLN A 230 -1.23 13.21 -2.43
N GLU A 231 -2.31 13.91 -2.78
CA GLU A 231 -2.27 15.21 -3.47
C GLU A 231 -1.38 16.27 -2.77
N VAL A 232 -1.23 16.21 -1.44
CA VAL A 232 -0.36 17.11 -0.67
C VAL A 232 1.12 16.92 -1.02
N LYS A 233 1.59 15.67 -1.21
CA LYS A 233 2.96 15.35 -1.63
C LYS A 233 3.19 15.75 -3.08
N SER A 234 2.25 15.36 -3.95
CA SER A 234 2.27 15.67 -5.39
C SER A 234 2.31 17.19 -5.66
N LYS A 235 1.43 17.98 -5.04
CA LYS A 235 1.45 19.48 -5.12
C LYS A 235 2.74 20.10 -4.59
N LEU A 236 3.27 19.55 -3.50
CA LEU A 236 4.50 20.07 -2.88
C LEU A 236 5.71 19.78 -3.79
N SER A 237 5.78 18.58 -4.37
CA SER A 237 6.77 18.22 -5.39
C SER A 237 6.67 19.11 -6.64
N HIS A 238 5.45 19.33 -7.16
CA HIS A 238 5.19 20.21 -8.30
C HIS A 238 5.79 21.60 -8.12
N HIS A 239 5.55 22.21 -6.95
CA HIS A 239 6.07 23.54 -6.62
C HIS A 239 7.62 23.60 -6.63
N PHE A 240 8.30 22.50 -6.25
CA PHE A 240 9.77 22.44 -6.31
C PHE A 240 10.28 22.22 -7.73
N LEU A 241 9.63 21.35 -8.50
CA LEU A 241 9.97 21.17 -9.92
C LEU A 241 9.78 22.47 -10.70
N LEU A 242 8.72 23.24 -10.43
CA LEU A 242 8.50 24.56 -11.00
C LEU A 242 9.66 25.52 -10.66
N SER A 243 9.97 25.69 -9.37
CA SER A 243 11.06 26.59 -8.93
C SER A 243 12.46 26.15 -9.40
N MET A 244 12.68 24.85 -9.60
CA MET A 244 13.90 24.31 -10.19
C MET A 244 13.96 24.53 -11.69
N ASN A 245 12.84 24.38 -12.41
CA ASN A 245 12.74 24.57 -13.85
C ASN A 245 12.95 26.03 -14.26
N GLU A 246 12.40 26.97 -13.48
CA GLU A 246 12.61 28.42 -13.64
C GLU A 246 14.09 28.84 -13.53
N LYS A 247 14.86 28.16 -12.68
CA LYS A 247 16.27 28.49 -12.40
C LYS A 247 17.27 27.68 -13.24
N HIS A 248 16.93 26.42 -13.55
CA HIS A 248 17.86 25.42 -14.07
C HIS A 248 17.16 24.40 -15.02
N LEU A 249 16.51 24.88 -16.09
CA LEU A 249 15.85 24.06 -17.12
C LEU A 249 16.70 22.86 -17.59
N GLU A 250 18.00 23.06 -17.83
CA GLU A 250 18.92 22.00 -18.29
C GLU A 250 19.06 20.84 -17.29
N PHE A 251 18.97 21.11 -15.98
CA PHE A 251 19.01 20.06 -14.95
C PHE A 251 17.74 19.23 -14.95
N PHE A 252 16.59 19.86 -15.22
CA PHE A 252 15.31 19.19 -15.37
C PHE A 252 15.31 18.30 -16.61
N GLU A 253 15.62 18.87 -17.79
CA GLU A 253 15.67 18.14 -19.06
C GLU A 253 16.62 16.94 -19.03
N SER A 254 17.83 17.11 -18.47
CA SER A 254 18.87 16.07 -18.48
C SER A 254 18.61 14.89 -17.52
N ARG A 255 17.53 14.93 -16.72
CA ARG A 255 17.11 13.86 -15.80
C ARG A 255 15.64 13.46 -15.96
N LEU A 256 14.97 13.99 -16.97
CA LEU A 256 13.54 13.78 -17.22
C LEU A 256 13.20 12.31 -17.49
N GLY A 257 14.02 11.62 -18.30
CA GLY A 257 13.86 10.19 -18.57
C GLY A 257 14.06 9.32 -17.32
N ASP A 258 15.05 9.62 -16.49
CA ASP A 258 15.29 8.91 -15.23
C ASP A 258 14.11 9.07 -14.26
N GLY A 259 13.57 10.28 -14.15
CA GLY A 259 12.41 10.57 -13.31
C GLY A 259 11.14 9.86 -13.76
N LEU A 260 10.90 9.80 -15.07
CA LEU A 260 9.78 9.03 -15.62
C LEU A 260 9.94 7.54 -15.28
N GLN A 261 11.12 6.94 -15.51
CA GLN A 261 11.38 5.55 -15.12
C GLN A 261 11.16 5.31 -13.62
N MET A 262 11.57 6.25 -12.76
CA MET A 262 11.29 6.18 -11.32
C MET A 262 9.80 6.30 -11.00
N SER A 263 9.03 7.14 -11.70
CA SER A 263 7.58 7.26 -11.48
C SER A 263 6.84 5.96 -11.87
N PHE A 264 7.22 5.33 -12.98
CA PHE A 264 6.70 4.00 -13.34
C PHE A 264 7.02 2.95 -12.26
N ASN A 265 8.27 2.86 -11.81
CA ASN A 265 8.69 1.91 -10.78
C ASN A 265 7.93 2.13 -9.46
N PHE A 266 7.72 3.40 -9.07
CA PHE A 266 6.99 3.80 -7.87
C PHE A 266 5.52 3.36 -7.93
N ILE A 267 4.82 3.62 -9.03
CA ILE A 267 3.42 3.21 -9.22
C ILE A 267 3.29 1.68 -9.28
N HIS A 268 4.19 1.01 -9.99
CA HIS A 268 4.19 -0.45 -10.09
C HIS A 268 4.44 -1.11 -8.73
N SER A 269 5.34 -0.55 -7.92
CA SER A 269 5.55 -0.97 -6.53
C SER A 269 4.25 -0.81 -5.70
N LEU A 270 3.59 0.35 -5.78
CA LEU A 270 2.36 0.64 -5.06
C LEU A 270 1.20 -0.32 -5.43
N VAL A 271 1.05 -0.65 -6.72
CA VAL A 271 0.06 -1.63 -7.20
C VAL A 271 0.38 -3.02 -6.67
N ASN A 272 1.62 -3.49 -6.79
CA ASN A 272 2.01 -4.82 -6.33
C ASN A 272 1.85 -4.99 -4.80
N THR A 273 2.27 -4.00 -4.01
CA THR A 273 2.04 -3.98 -2.56
C THR A 273 0.56 -4.13 -2.20
N SER A 274 -0.34 -3.50 -2.96
CA SER A 274 -1.79 -3.59 -2.70
C SER A 274 -2.37 -4.99 -2.93
N LEU A 275 -1.79 -5.77 -3.85
CA LEU A 275 -2.20 -7.16 -4.13
C LEU A 275 -1.75 -8.13 -3.03
N GLU A 276 -0.56 -7.93 -2.46
CA GLU A 276 -0.01 -8.80 -1.40
C GLU A 276 -0.87 -8.73 -0.12
N TYR A 277 -1.33 -7.53 0.28
CA TYR A 277 -2.23 -7.37 1.43
C TYR A 277 -3.61 -8.02 1.23
N SER A 278 -4.11 -8.11 -0.01
CA SER A 278 -5.40 -8.75 -0.29
C SER A 278 -5.36 -10.28 -0.14
N ASN A 279 -4.17 -10.89 -0.25
CA ASN A 279 -4.01 -12.35 -0.20
C ASN A 279 -3.86 -12.92 1.22
N GLN A 280 -3.78 -12.08 2.26
CA GLN A 280 -3.77 -12.52 3.67
C GLN A 280 -5.14 -12.38 4.38
N GLY A 281 -6.18 -11.91 3.68
CA GLY A 281 -7.56 -11.90 4.14
C GLY A 281 -8.38 -13.03 3.50
N LYS A 282 -9.24 -13.72 4.27
CA LYS A 282 -10.17 -14.73 3.73
C LYS A 282 -11.02 -14.14 2.59
N PRO A 283 -11.26 -14.89 1.49
CA PRO A 283 -12.04 -14.40 0.37
C PRO A 283 -13.50 -14.22 0.77
N SER A 284 -13.96 -12.96 0.79
CA SER A 284 -15.38 -12.61 0.80
C SER A 284 -15.64 -11.72 -0.42
N GLY A 285 -16.61 -12.10 -1.25
CA GLY A 285 -16.62 -11.73 -2.66
C GLY A 285 -17.04 -10.30 -3.01
N ASN A 286 -16.78 -9.95 -4.26
CA ASN A 286 -17.38 -8.85 -5.04
C ASN A 286 -17.05 -7.41 -4.59
N MET A 287 -15.76 -7.05 -4.62
CA MET A 287 -15.30 -5.68 -4.93
C MET A 287 -14.11 -5.74 -5.89
N LYS A 288 -14.37 -5.95 -7.19
CA LYS A 288 -13.36 -6.00 -8.26
C LYS A 288 -13.09 -4.59 -8.82
N GLU A 289 -11.85 -4.32 -9.25
CA GLU A 289 -11.49 -3.27 -10.23
C GLU A 289 -11.64 -1.78 -9.87
N LYS A 290 -11.54 -1.35 -8.58
CA LYS A 290 -11.57 0.09 -8.22
C LYS A 290 -10.28 0.73 -7.69
N SER A 291 -9.28 -0.04 -7.26
CA SER A 291 -8.00 0.50 -6.76
C SER A 291 -7.12 1.03 -7.90
N ASP A 292 -6.96 0.23 -8.94
CA ASP A 292 -5.89 0.41 -9.93
C ASP A 292 -6.15 1.64 -10.80
N GLY A 293 -7.44 1.91 -11.08
CA GLY A 293 -7.88 3.12 -11.77
C GLY A 293 -7.53 4.41 -11.03
N ASN A 294 -7.59 4.44 -9.69
CA ASN A 294 -7.26 5.66 -8.94
C ASN A 294 -5.76 5.99 -9.02
N ASN A 295 -4.89 5.01 -8.74
CA ASN A 295 -3.44 5.20 -8.83
C ASN A 295 -3.03 5.64 -10.25
N PHE A 296 -3.65 5.05 -11.28
CA PHE A 296 -3.38 5.42 -12.66
C PHE A 296 -3.90 6.82 -13.05
N VAL A 297 -5.04 7.27 -12.49
CA VAL A 297 -5.52 8.65 -12.66
C VAL A 297 -4.55 9.66 -12.04
N HIS A 298 -4.05 9.40 -10.82
CA HIS A 298 -3.04 10.27 -10.20
C HIS A 298 -1.75 10.33 -11.02
N ALA A 299 -1.30 9.20 -11.54
CA ALA A 299 -0.13 9.13 -12.41
C ALA A 299 -0.29 9.95 -13.70
N ARG A 300 -1.42 9.83 -14.39
CA ARG A 300 -1.75 10.67 -15.57
C ARG A 300 -1.74 12.16 -15.24
N LEU A 301 -2.30 12.56 -14.10
CA LEU A 301 -2.31 13.96 -13.66
C LEU A 301 -0.90 14.48 -13.38
N GLY A 302 -0.07 13.70 -12.67
CA GLY A 302 1.33 14.04 -12.39
C GLY A 302 2.15 14.22 -13.67
N VAL A 303 2.10 13.26 -14.60
CA VAL A 303 2.84 13.40 -15.88
C VAL A 303 2.27 14.51 -16.77
N SER A 304 0.98 14.82 -16.69
CA SER A 304 0.41 15.99 -17.39
C SER A 304 0.97 17.32 -16.84
N ARG A 305 1.19 17.43 -15.52
CA ARG A 305 1.85 18.60 -14.93
C ARG A 305 3.32 18.70 -15.32
N ILE A 306 4.04 17.58 -15.32
CA ILE A 306 5.42 17.49 -15.80
C ILE A 306 5.53 17.96 -17.26
N TYR A 307 4.61 17.57 -18.12
CA TYR A 307 4.51 18.05 -19.50
C TYR A 307 4.22 19.56 -19.57
N TRP A 308 3.41 20.08 -18.64
CA TRP A 308 3.11 21.51 -18.55
C TRP A 308 4.33 22.36 -18.13
N LEU A 309 5.24 21.83 -17.29
CA LEU A 309 6.48 22.53 -16.91
C LEU A 309 7.43 22.78 -18.09
N ILE A 310 7.44 21.89 -19.09
CA ILE A 310 8.28 21.97 -20.30
C ILE A 310 7.53 22.51 -21.52
N TRP A 311 6.25 22.86 -21.34
CA TRP A 311 5.31 23.21 -22.40
C TRP A 311 5.84 24.29 -23.37
N GLY A 312 6.43 25.35 -22.82
CA GLY A 312 6.83 26.54 -23.57
C GLY A 312 8.07 26.36 -24.47
N ASN A 313 8.78 25.23 -24.38
CA ASN A 313 10.01 25.01 -25.15
C ASN A 313 9.90 23.73 -25.99
N ARG A 314 9.86 23.91 -27.33
CA ARG A 314 9.75 22.83 -28.32
C ARG A 314 10.85 21.78 -28.14
N VAL A 315 12.09 22.18 -27.84
CA VAL A 315 13.21 21.25 -27.62
C VAL A 315 12.98 20.40 -26.37
N SER A 316 12.50 20.99 -25.27
CA SER A 316 12.18 20.29 -24.02
C SER A 316 11.05 19.26 -24.21
N ARG A 317 9.97 19.64 -24.89
CA ARG A 317 8.88 18.71 -25.27
C ARG A 317 9.37 17.56 -26.13
N ASN A 318 10.22 17.85 -27.12
CA ASN A 318 10.77 16.86 -28.03
C ASN A 318 11.69 15.88 -27.31
N LYS A 319 12.51 16.37 -26.37
CA LYS A 319 13.30 15.55 -25.44
C LYS A 319 12.41 14.67 -24.56
N PHE A 320 11.34 15.20 -23.96
CA PHE A 320 10.38 14.42 -23.18
C PHE A 320 9.76 13.26 -23.97
N VAL A 321 9.21 13.55 -25.16
CA VAL A 321 8.64 12.52 -26.04
C VAL A 321 9.70 11.46 -26.39
N SER A 322 10.91 11.89 -26.75
CA SER A 322 12.02 11.00 -27.05
C SER A 322 12.48 10.18 -25.85
N SER A 323 12.41 10.72 -24.62
CA SER A 323 12.70 9.99 -23.39
C SER A 323 11.64 8.93 -23.10
N VAL A 324 10.35 9.28 -23.20
CA VAL A 324 9.24 8.35 -22.99
C VAL A 324 9.27 7.18 -23.99
N LEU A 325 9.54 7.45 -25.27
CA LEU A 325 9.60 6.41 -26.31
C LEU A 325 10.85 5.51 -26.23
N LYS A 326 11.84 5.87 -25.40
CA LYS A 326 13.04 5.06 -25.13
C LYS A 326 12.88 4.11 -23.94
N VAL A 327 11.82 4.24 -23.12
CA VAL A 327 11.66 3.43 -21.90
C VAL A 327 11.16 2.00 -22.21
N LEU A 328 11.44 1.07 -21.29
CA LEU A 328 11.29 -0.37 -21.46
C LEU A 328 9.84 -0.82 -21.67
N ILE A 329 9.69 -1.94 -22.38
CA ILE A 329 8.43 -2.48 -22.88
C ILE A 329 7.34 -2.70 -21.80
N PRO A 330 7.63 -3.23 -20.60
CA PRO A 330 6.62 -3.37 -19.54
C PRO A 330 6.00 -2.04 -19.11
N SER A 331 6.76 -0.95 -19.19
CA SER A 331 6.29 0.41 -18.89
C SER A 331 5.61 1.09 -20.07
N LEU A 332 5.75 0.55 -21.29
CA LEU A 332 5.26 1.21 -22.50
C LEU A 332 3.74 1.31 -22.54
N ARG A 333 3.00 0.35 -21.98
CA ARG A 333 1.53 0.47 -21.81
C ARG A 333 1.18 1.72 -20.99
N TYR A 334 1.78 1.85 -19.82
CA TYR A 334 1.57 2.98 -18.91
C TYR A 334 1.88 4.31 -19.63
N TYR A 335 2.97 4.35 -20.39
CA TYR A 335 3.33 5.53 -21.17
C TYR A 335 2.45 5.80 -22.39
N THR A 336 1.96 4.81 -23.13
CA THR A 336 1.08 5.07 -24.27
C THR A 336 -0.28 5.61 -23.81
N GLU A 337 -0.82 5.09 -22.70
CA GLU A 337 -2.03 5.64 -22.08
C GLU A 337 -1.83 7.10 -21.61
N ILE A 338 -0.65 7.42 -21.07
CA ILE A 338 -0.29 8.80 -20.68
C ILE A 338 -0.11 9.72 -21.89
N LEU A 339 0.67 9.30 -22.90
CA LEU A 339 0.94 10.04 -24.13
C LEU A 339 -0.36 10.37 -24.89
N ALA A 340 -1.31 9.43 -24.95
CA ALA A 340 -2.64 9.68 -25.49
C ALA A 340 -3.42 10.74 -24.69
N SER A 341 -3.20 10.81 -23.37
CA SER A 341 -3.92 11.73 -22.47
C SER A 341 -3.32 13.13 -22.34
N LEU A 342 -2.16 13.42 -22.96
CA LEU A 342 -1.47 14.70 -22.81
C LEU A 342 -2.32 15.91 -23.27
N PRO A 343 -2.17 17.08 -22.62
CA PRO A 343 -2.86 18.31 -22.97
C PRO A 343 -2.13 19.06 -24.09
N PHE A 344 -2.11 18.50 -25.30
CA PHE A 344 -1.59 19.21 -26.49
C PHE A 344 -2.43 20.45 -26.77
N THR A 345 -1.80 21.57 -27.13
CA THR A 345 -2.49 22.81 -27.54
C THR A 345 -2.05 23.36 -28.90
N SER A 346 -1.06 22.76 -29.56
CA SER A 346 -0.74 23.08 -30.96
C SER A 346 -0.59 21.80 -31.79
N PRO A 347 -0.93 21.82 -33.10
CA PRO A 347 -0.84 20.62 -33.95
C PRO A 347 0.61 20.10 -34.13
N ASP A 348 1.62 20.95 -33.92
CA ASP A 348 3.05 20.57 -33.93
C ASP A 348 3.36 19.44 -32.93
N GLU A 349 2.71 19.41 -31.76
CA GLU A 349 3.02 18.42 -30.72
C GLU A 349 2.55 16.99 -31.05
N PRO A 350 1.28 16.72 -31.39
CA PRO A 350 0.85 15.38 -31.79
C PRO A 350 1.48 14.97 -33.13
N LEU A 351 1.80 15.91 -34.03
CA LEU A 351 2.57 15.62 -35.25
C LEU A 351 4.01 15.19 -34.92
N TYR A 352 4.72 15.89 -34.04
CA TYR A 352 6.05 15.46 -33.58
C TYR A 352 6.01 14.11 -32.87
N LEU A 353 4.98 13.84 -32.05
CA LEU A 353 4.80 12.55 -31.41
C LEU A 353 4.57 11.42 -32.44
N ILE A 354 3.73 11.65 -33.46
CA ILE A 354 3.53 10.69 -34.56
C ILE A 354 4.83 10.49 -35.36
N TYR A 355 5.59 11.54 -35.63
CA TYR A 355 6.91 11.47 -36.26
C TYR A 355 7.90 10.62 -35.44
N ALA A 356 8.03 10.90 -34.13
CA ALA A 356 8.92 10.17 -33.25
C ALA A 356 8.53 8.69 -33.11
N ILE A 357 7.22 8.40 -33.07
CA ILE A 357 6.68 7.03 -33.15
C ILE A 357 7.11 6.38 -34.48
N ASN A 358 6.91 7.04 -35.62
CA ASN A 358 7.31 6.52 -36.93
C ASN A 358 8.81 6.18 -36.99
N CYS A 359 9.69 7.02 -36.46
CA CYS A 359 11.13 6.74 -36.39
C CYS A 359 11.42 5.47 -35.58
N VAL A 360 10.79 5.31 -34.41
CA VAL A 360 10.95 4.10 -33.57
C VAL A 360 10.39 2.85 -34.26
N LEU A 361 9.27 2.98 -34.97
CA LEU A 361 8.67 1.88 -35.74
C LEU A 361 9.58 1.48 -36.92
N GLN A 362 10.10 2.43 -37.70
CA GLN A 362 10.97 2.20 -38.87
C GLN A 362 12.27 1.49 -38.49
N VAL A 363 12.98 1.96 -37.46
CA VAL A 363 14.24 1.35 -37.00
C VAL A 363 14.06 -0.10 -36.57
N ARG A 364 12.87 -0.48 -36.07
CA ARG A 364 12.57 -1.82 -35.57
C ARG A 364 11.80 -2.70 -36.57
N SER A 365 11.19 -2.13 -37.61
CA SER A 365 10.27 -2.82 -38.53
C SER A 365 10.93 -4.03 -39.20
N GLY A 366 12.06 -3.83 -39.88
CA GLY A 366 12.71 -4.90 -40.65
C GLY A 366 13.25 -6.04 -39.79
N SER A 367 13.73 -5.72 -38.58
CA SER A 367 14.20 -6.74 -37.62
C SER A 367 13.02 -7.59 -37.14
N ILE A 368 11.98 -6.94 -36.59
CA ILE A 368 10.79 -7.62 -36.06
C ILE A 368 10.10 -8.46 -37.15
N GLU A 369 9.93 -7.91 -38.36
CA GLU A 369 9.30 -8.62 -39.49
C GLU A 369 10.13 -9.84 -39.94
N ALA A 370 11.47 -9.75 -39.95
CA ALA A 370 12.34 -10.87 -40.29
C ALA A 370 12.27 -11.99 -39.23
N THR A 371 12.41 -11.66 -37.94
CA THR A 371 12.37 -12.67 -36.87
C THR A 371 11.00 -13.33 -36.77
N MET A 372 9.91 -12.57 -36.94
CA MET A 372 8.56 -13.14 -36.96
C MET A 372 8.31 -14.09 -38.14
N LYS A 373 8.85 -13.79 -39.33
CA LYS A 373 8.75 -14.70 -40.49
C LYS A 373 9.54 -15.99 -40.25
N ASP A 374 10.73 -15.92 -39.65
CA ASP A 374 11.50 -17.11 -39.25
C ASP A 374 10.70 -17.98 -38.27
N LEU A 375 10.17 -17.41 -37.19
CA LEU A 375 9.35 -18.14 -36.21
C LEU A 375 8.10 -18.78 -36.81
N SER A 376 7.39 -18.05 -37.69
CA SER A 376 6.24 -18.59 -38.42
C SER A 376 6.63 -19.78 -39.33
N SER A 377 7.80 -19.72 -39.98
CA SER A 377 8.30 -20.84 -40.81
C SER A 377 8.75 -22.05 -40.00
N ARG A 378 9.35 -21.85 -38.82
CA ARG A 378 9.78 -22.91 -37.90
C ARG A 378 8.59 -23.72 -37.37
N SER A 379 7.51 -23.04 -36.97
CA SER A 379 6.29 -23.73 -36.53
C SER A 379 5.71 -24.66 -37.59
N ILE A 380 5.75 -24.26 -38.87
CA ILE A 380 5.25 -25.07 -40.00
C ILE A 380 6.13 -26.31 -40.26
N GLN A 381 7.40 -26.30 -39.84
CA GLN A 381 8.28 -27.48 -39.88
C GLN A 381 8.03 -28.43 -38.69
N GLU A 382 7.79 -27.93 -37.49
CA GLU A 382 7.51 -28.77 -36.31
C GLU A 382 6.20 -29.57 -36.47
N ASP A 383 5.13 -28.94 -36.96
CA ASP A 383 3.86 -29.62 -37.28
C ASP A 383 4.03 -30.71 -38.37
N LYS A 384 4.93 -30.51 -39.34
CA LYS A 384 5.26 -31.53 -40.35
C LYS A 384 6.03 -32.70 -39.75
N HIS A 385 6.89 -32.46 -38.75
CA HIS A 385 7.64 -33.53 -38.09
C HIS A 385 6.69 -34.47 -37.33
N ILE A 386 5.67 -33.93 -36.62
CA ILE A 386 4.66 -34.72 -35.90
C ILE A 386 3.91 -35.68 -36.84
N ILE A 387 3.63 -35.27 -38.08
CA ILE A 387 2.94 -36.11 -39.08
C ILE A 387 3.87 -37.20 -39.65
N SER A 388 5.17 -36.94 -39.75
CA SER A 388 6.16 -37.88 -40.33
C SER A 388 6.46 -39.10 -39.45
N TYR A 389 6.33 -38.98 -38.11
CA TYR A 389 6.69 -40.05 -37.16
C TYR A 389 5.78 -41.30 -37.17
N LYS A 390 4.80 -41.42 -38.07
CA LYS A 390 3.93 -42.61 -38.15
C LYS A 390 4.46 -43.77 -39.00
N ASN A 391 5.43 -43.54 -39.87
CA ASN A 391 6.03 -44.60 -40.69
C ASN A 391 7.50 -44.79 -40.32
N GLY A 392 7.77 -45.73 -39.41
CA GLY A 392 9.12 -45.99 -38.93
C GLY A 392 9.95 -46.86 -39.87
N VAL A 393 11.27 -46.65 -39.86
CA VAL A 393 12.32 -47.66 -39.59
C VAL A 393 13.62 -46.87 -39.39
N LEU A 394 14.36 -47.18 -38.33
CA LEU A 394 15.67 -46.58 -38.07
C LEU A 394 16.74 -47.32 -38.86
N GLN A 395 17.52 -46.60 -39.68
CA GLN A 395 18.85 -47.04 -40.04
C GLN A 395 19.82 -45.87 -39.95
N HIS A 396 20.89 -46.10 -39.19
CA HIS A 396 21.91 -45.13 -38.83
C HIS A 396 23.02 -45.20 -39.88
N ASP A 397 23.39 -44.08 -40.49
CA ASP A 397 24.61 -43.99 -41.30
C ASP A 397 25.40 -42.73 -40.95
N PHE A 398 26.72 -42.88 -40.89
CA PHE A 398 27.66 -41.90 -40.34
C PHE A 398 28.83 -41.73 -41.32
N LEU A 399 29.03 -40.51 -41.86
CA LEU A 399 30.25 -40.17 -42.59
C LEU A 399 30.73 -38.74 -42.28
N VAL A 400 31.66 -38.68 -41.30
CA VAL A 400 33.02 -38.11 -41.35
C VAL A 400 33.28 -36.80 -42.12
N LEU A 401 34.06 -35.92 -41.46
CA LEU A 401 35.10 -34.96 -41.91
C LEU A 401 34.91 -33.61 -41.17
N GLN A 402 35.90 -32.93 -40.62
CA GLN A 402 37.30 -33.25 -40.26
C GLN A 402 37.77 -32.12 -39.31
N HIS A 403 38.64 -32.38 -38.34
CA HIS A 403 39.26 -31.32 -37.52
C HIS A 403 40.76 -31.60 -37.44
N GLU A 404 41.60 -30.61 -37.75
CA GLU A 404 43.03 -30.66 -37.46
C GLU A 404 43.34 -29.78 -36.22
N PRO A 405 44.39 -30.11 -35.44
CA PRO A 405 44.52 -29.67 -34.05
C PRO A 405 45.54 -28.52 -33.89
N TYR A 406 45.63 -27.96 -32.68
CA TYR A 406 46.92 -27.83 -31.96
C TYR A 406 46.71 -27.47 -30.48
N SER A 407 47.49 -28.12 -29.63
CA SER A 407 47.77 -27.94 -28.19
C SER A 407 49.11 -28.66 -27.94
N PRO A 408 49.81 -28.59 -26.78
CA PRO A 408 49.42 -28.15 -25.43
C PRO A 408 50.47 -27.17 -24.80
N THR A 409 50.49 -26.76 -23.52
CA THR A 409 50.97 -27.55 -22.35
C THR A 409 50.79 -26.87 -20.97
N HIS A 410 50.21 -27.66 -20.04
CA HIS A 410 50.61 -27.92 -18.63
C HIS A 410 50.68 -26.87 -17.47
N SER A 411 50.12 -27.35 -16.34
CA SER A 411 50.62 -27.29 -14.94
C SER A 411 50.16 -26.09 -14.05
N VAL A 412 49.80 -26.25 -12.75
CA VAL A 412 49.68 -27.45 -11.87
C VAL A 412 48.92 -27.10 -10.54
N PHE A 413 48.08 -28.03 -10.03
CA PHE A 413 47.63 -28.25 -8.61
C PHE A 413 46.84 -27.13 -7.85
N ASN A 414 45.93 -27.35 -6.88
CA ASN A 414 45.44 -28.51 -6.07
C ASN A 414 43.90 -28.37 -5.85
N HIS A 415 43.02 -29.41 -5.80
CA HIS A 415 42.82 -30.51 -4.80
C HIS A 415 42.31 -30.04 -3.41
N ILE A 416 41.34 -30.67 -2.69
CA ILE A 416 40.39 -31.82 -2.89
C ILE A 416 39.10 -31.50 -2.06
N LYS A 417 37.86 -31.92 -2.40
CA LYS A 417 37.08 -33.15 -2.00
C LYS A 417 35.63 -33.01 -2.56
N GLU A 418 34.86 -34.01 -2.99
CA GLU A 418 34.37 -35.32 -2.45
C GLU A 418 33.12 -35.16 -1.52
N GLU A 419 32.01 -35.91 -1.64
CA GLU A 419 31.66 -37.02 -2.57
C GLU A 419 30.13 -37.32 -2.65
N ASP A 420 29.75 -38.21 -3.59
CA ASP A 420 28.53 -39.05 -3.67
C ASP A 420 27.11 -38.48 -3.94
N ALA A 421 26.24 -39.08 -4.79
CA ALA A 421 26.42 -40.16 -5.79
C ALA A 421 25.18 -40.34 -6.73
N ILE A 422 25.40 -40.66 -8.03
CA ILE A 422 24.61 -41.61 -8.90
C ILE A 422 23.13 -41.22 -9.24
N MET A 423 22.56 -41.30 -10.46
CA MET A 423 22.96 -41.78 -11.80
C MET A 423 22.13 -41.07 -12.89
N CYS A 424 22.69 -40.77 -14.08
CA CYS A 424 21.96 -40.78 -15.37
C CYS A 424 22.94 -40.72 -16.56
N SER A 425 22.62 -41.39 -17.67
CA SER A 425 23.52 -41.64 -18.81
C SER A 425 23.62 -40.47 -19.82
N PRO A 426 24.69 -40.40 -20.65
CA PRO A 426 25.07 -39.16 -21.33
C PRO A 426 24.78 -39.14 -22.84
N THR A 427 23.56 -38.75 -23.25
CA THR A 427 23.29 -38.47 -24.69
C THR A 427 22.21 -37.42 -24.99
N LEU A 428 22.04 -36.36 -24.18
CA LEU A 428 21.09 -35.27 -24.53
C LEU A 428 21.53 -33.84 -24.11
N GLY A 429 22.81 -33.62 -23.82
CA GLY A 429 23.31 -32.39 -23.19
C GLY A 429 23.34 -31.11 -24.06
N VAL A 430 23.37 -31.24 -25.39
CA VAL A 430 23.59 -30.08 -26.30
C VAL A 430 22.28 -29.32 -26.61
N SER A 431 21.13 -29.99 -26.56
CA SER A 431 19.83 -29.38 -26.94
C SER A 431 19.28 -28.41 -25.90
N CYS A 432 19.51 -28.65 -24.60
CA CYS A 432 18.87 -27.91 -23.52
C CYS A 432 19.38 -26.46 -23.36
N GLY A 433 20.66 -26.19 -23.67
CA GLY A 433 21.21 -24.83 -23.70
C GLY A 433 20.59 -24.00 -24.84
N ILE A 434 20.66 -24.55 -26.06
CA ILE A 434 20.18 -23.91 -27.29
C ILE A 434 18.67 -23.57 -27.19
N LEU A 435 17.86 -24.47 -26.63
CA LEU A 435 16.43 -24.22 -26.39
C LEU A 435 16.16 -23.06 -25.41
N LYS A 436 17.01 -22.87 -24.40
CA LYS A 436 16.83 -21.85 -23.37
C LYS A 436 17.22 -20.46 -23.87
N ASP A 437 18.28 -20.39 -24.68
CA ASP A 437 18.72 -19.15 -25.33
C ASP A 437 17.73 -18.73 -26.43
N ASN A 438 17.23 -19.68 -27.22
CA ASN A 438 16.13 -19.44 -28.18
C ASN A 438 14.84 -18.97 -27.48
N LEU A 439 14.49 -19.52 -26.32
CA LEU A 439 13.30 -19.07 -25.59
C LEU A 439 13.43 -17.62 -25.12
N GLN A 440 14.62 -17.19 -24.68
CA GLN A 440 14.87 -15.81 -24.26
C GLN A 440 14.88 -14.82 -25.44
N SER A 441 15.42 -15.18 -26.60
CA SER A 441 15.34 -14.33 -27.80
C SER A 441 13.89 -14.19 -28.27
N ILE A 442 13.17 -15.30 -28.44
CA ILE A 442 11.73 -15.33 -28.77
C ILE A 442 10.92 -14.48 -27.79
N GLN A 443 11.23 -14.56 -26.50
CA GLN A 443 10.57 -13.76 -25.47
C GLN A 443 10.82 -12.25 -25.66
N ALA A 444 12.04 -11.85 -26.01
CA ALA A 444 12.38 -10.46 -26.31
C ALA A 444 11.72 -9.96 -27.61
N ASP A 445 11.64 -10.80 -28.65
CA ASP A 445 10.94 -10.50 -29.91
C ASP A 445 9.43 -10.35 -29.69
N CYS A 446 8.82 -11.21 -28.87
CA CYS A 446 7.41 -11.09 -28.48
C CYS A 446 7.14 -9.81 -27.69
N GLN A 447 8.06 -9.39 -26.82
CA GLN A 447 7.96 -8.09 -26.16
C GLN A 447 8.06 -6.96 -27.18
N ALA A 448 9.01 -7.01 -28.11
CA ALA A 448 9.16 -6.02 -29.16
C ALA A 448 7.90 -5.91 -30.05
N ALA A 449 7.25 -7.04 -30.35
CA ALA A 449 5.96 -7.12 -31.03
C ALA A 449 4.85 -6.35 -30.32
N ILE A 450 4.65 -6.64 -29.03
CA ILE A 450 3.65 -5.97 -28.17
C ILE A 450 3.93 -4.45 -28.12
N ALA A 451 5.20 -4.06 -28.00
CA ALA A 451 5.60 -2.66 -28.03
C ALA A 451 5.24 -1.97 -29.34
N TRP A 452 5.51 -2.63 -30.48
CA TRP A 452 5.20 -2.14 -31.82
C TRP A 452 3.68 -1.97 -32.01
N GLN A 453 2.87 -2.94 -31.54
CA GLN A 453 1.41 -2.88 -31.56
C GLN A 453 0.85 -1.72 -30.72
N LEU A 454 1.37 -1.51 -29.50
CA LEU A 454 0.96 -0.40 -28.62
C LEU A 454 1.27 0.97 -29.26
N LEU A 455 2.43 1.11 -29.91
CA LEU A 455 2.82 2.33 -30.62
C LEU A 455 1.95 2.58 -31.87
N LEU A 456 1.59 1.53 -32.62
CA LEU A 456 0.64 1.64 -33.74
C LEU A 456 -0.77 2.03 -33.28
N LYS A 457 -1.27 1.43 -32.18
CA LYS A 457 -2.55 1.83 -31.58
C LYS A 457 -2.51 3.30 -31.13
N LEU A 458 -1.44 3.75 -30.49
CA LEU A 458 -1.26 5.17 -30.11
C LEU A 458 -1.23 6.10 -31.33
N LYS A 459 -0.46 5.78 -32.38
CA LYS A 459 -0.43 6.54 -33.64
C LYS A 459 -1.83 6.67 -34.26
N ARG A 460 -2.57 5.56 -34.35
CA ARG A 460 -3.94 5.53 -34.88
C ARG A 460 -4.89 6.39 -34.03
N HIS A 461 -4.80 6.27 -32.70
CA HIS A 461 -5.60 7.08 -31.77
C HIS A 461 -5.33 8.57 -31.96
N LEU A 462 -4.06 9.01 -31.98
CA LEU A 462 -3.70 10.42 -32.16
C LEU A 462 -4.21 10.98 -33.49
N LYS A 463 -4.11 10.23 -34.59
CA LYS A 463 -4.67 10.65 -35.89
C LYS A 463 -6.16 10.95 -35.82
N ILE A 464 -6.95 10.04 -35.23
CA ILE A 464 -8.41 10.17 -35.15
C ILE A 464 -8.79 11.27 -34.15
N ALA A 465 -8.20 11.25 -32.95
CA ALA A 465 -8.49 12.19 -31.87
C ALA A 465 -8.22 13.66 -32.25
N PHE A 466 -7.22 13.93 -33.10
CA PHE A 466 -6.84 15.29 -33.50
C PHE A 466 -7.14 15.62 -34.98
N GLY A 467 -7.84 14.74 -35.71
CA GLY A 467 -8.21 14.99 -37.12
C GLY A 467 -7.00 15.18 -38.05
N LEU A 468 -5.90 14.47 -37.81
CA LEU A 468 -4.65 14.61 -38.56
C LEU A 468 -4.69 13.74 -39.82
N SER A 469 -4.56 14.39 -40.98
CA SER A 469 -4.51 13.74 -42.30
C SER A 469 -3.15 13.09 -42.56
N ASP A 470 -3.10 12.09 -43.44
CA ASP A 470 -1.84 11.39 -43.76
C ASP A 470 -0.79 12.31 -44.42
N ALA A 471 -1.21 13.20 -45.31
CA ALA A 471 -0.33 14.22 -45.90
C ALA A 471 0.35 15.10 -44.82
N ARG A 472 -0.41 15.58 -43.82
CA ARG A 472 0.10 16.53 -42.82
C ARG A 472 1.21 16.00 -41.92
N TYR A 473 1.35 14.69 -41.72
CA TYR A 473 2.51 14.12 -41.00
C TYR A 473 3.58 13.54 -41.93
N GLN A 474 3.27 13.25 -43.20
CA GLN A 474 4.29 12.92 -44.21
C GLN A 474 5.11 14.15 -44.61
N GLU A 475 4.48 15.32 -44.64
CA GLU A 475 5.12 16.62 -44.87
C GLU A 475 5.80 17.21 -43.62
N PHE A 476 5.64 16.59 -42.44
CA PHE A 476 6.14 17.16 -41.18
C PHE A 476 7.65 16.97 -41.01
N LEU A 477 8.38 18.08 -40.92
CA LEU A 477 9.80 18.09 -40.58
C LEU A 477 10.01 18.67 -39.16
N PRO A 478 10.77 18.00 -38.26
CA PRO A 478 11.01 18.48 -36.89
C PRO A 478 11.69 19.85 -36.79
N ASN A 479 12.40 20.26 -37.85
CA ASN A 479 13.16 21.51 -37.90
C ASN A 479 12.37 22.67 -38.50
N ASP A 480 11.20 22.43 -39.11
CA ASP A 480 10.41 23.49 -39.73
C ASP A 480 9.89 24.46 -38.68
N PRO A 481 9.78 25.77 -39.01
CA PRO A 481 9.20 26.75 -38.11
C PRO A 481 7.73 26.41 -37.82
N GLN A 482 7.36 26.51 -36.54
CA GLN A 482 6.02 26.18 -36.07
C GLN A 482 4.98 27.14 -36.71
N LYS A 483 3.97 26.58 -37.38
CA LYS A 483 2.89 27.36 -38.00
C LYS A 483 2.05 28.04 -36.91
N LEU A 484 2.27 29.34 -36.72
CA LEU A 484 1.53 30.17 -35.77
C LEU A 484 0.05 30.31 -36.19
N GLY A 485 -0.86 30.00 -35.27
CA GLY A 485 -2.30 30.27 -35.43
C GLY A 485 -3.19 29.08 -35.80
N GLU A 486 -2.65 27.89 -36.07
CA GLU A 486 -3.48 26.70 -36.28
C GLU A 486 -4.10 26.20 -34.96
N ALA A 487 -5.42 26.37 -34.80
CA ALA A 487 -6.16 25.88 -33.64
C ALA A 487 -6.29 24.34 -33.65
N LEU A 488 -5.89 23.69 -32.56
CA LEU A 488 -6.00 22.24 -32.40
C LEU A 488 -7.38 21.87 -31.83
N SER A 489 -8.17 21.08 -32.57
CA SER A 489 -9.41 20.47 -32.09
C SER A 489 -9.15 19.03 -31.63
N ARG A 490 -9.82 18.61 -30.54
CA ARG A 490 -9.70 17.27 -29.96
C ARG A 490 -11.07 16.60 -29.85
N GLN A 491 -11.19 15.40 -30.40
CA GLN A 491 -12.36 14.54 -30.24
C GLN A 491 -12.26 13.76 -28.92
N ASN A 492 -13.37 13.63 -28.19
CA ASN A 492 -13.45 12.91 -26.92
C ASN A 492 -13.59 11.39 -27.13
N ILE A 493 -12.60 10.80 -27.79
CA ILE A 493 -12.50 9.35 -28.02
C ILE A 493 -11.63 8.77 -26.89
N PRO A 494 -12.06 7.72 -26.17
CA PRO A 494 -11.19 7.03 -25.21
C PRO A 494 -10.08 6.29 -25.95
N PHE A 495 -8.88 6.27 -25.36
CA PHE A 495 -7.82 5.38 -25.82
C PHE A 495 -7.97 4.03 -25.11
N ASP A 496 -8.35 3.00 -25.86
CA ASP A 496 -8.55 1.66 -25.33
C ASP A 496 -7.40 0.72 -25.72
N ILE A 497 -6.85 0.03 -24.73
CA ILE A 497 -5.78 -0.96 -24.87
C ILE A 497 -6.27 -2.36 -24.42
N SER A 498 -7.50 -2.50 -23.92
CA SER A 498 -8.01 -3.71 -23.24
C SER A 498 -7.86 -5.00 -24.05
N GLU A 499 -8.01 -4.92 -25.38
CA GLU A 499 -7.87 -6.04 -26.33
C GLU A 499 -6.41 -6.43 -26.65
N THR A 500 -5.41 -5.76 -26.06
CA THR A 500 -3.99 -5.99 -26.35
C THR A 500 -3.42 -6.98 -25.34
N TYR A 501 -2.99 -8.16 -25.79
CA TYR A 501 -2.44 -9.18 -24.91
C TYR A 501 -1.06 -8.75 -24.36
N ILE A 502 -1.06 -8.20 -23.14
CA ILE A 502 0.13 -7.64 -22.46
C ILE A 502 0.89 -8.69 -21.63
N SER A 503 0.26 -9.81 -21.26
CA SER A 503 0.94 -10.91 -20.55
C SER A 503 2.05 -11.49 -21.43
N LEU A 504 3.13 -11.97 -20.80
CA LEU A 504 4.15 -12.71 -21.54
C LEU A 504 3.55 -14.00 -22.12
N PRO A 505 3.77 -14.35 -23.39
CA PRO A 505 3.32 -15.63 -23.92
C PRO A 505 3.95 -16.79 -23.14
N THR A 506 3.13 -17.71 -22.67
CA THR A 506 3.55 -18.86 -21.85
C THR A 506 3.70 -20.15 -22.67
N SER A 507 3.24 -20.13 -23.92
CA SER A 507 3.26 -21.27 -24.83
C SER A 507 3.55 -20.81 -26.27
N HIS A 508 4.24 -21.64 -27.04
CA HIS A 508 4.53 -21.41 -28.46
C HIS A 508 3.26 -21.16 -29.29
N LYS A 509 2.16 -21.84 -28.95
CA LYS A 509 0.85 -21.63 -29.61
C LYS A 509 0.28 -20.22 -29.35
N GLU A 510 0.46 -19.71 -28.14
CA GLU A 510 0.00 -18.38 -27.72
C GLU A 510 0.75 -17.26 -28.46
N ILE A 511 2.01 -17.51 -28.86
CA ILE A 511 2.82 -16.60 -29.69
C ILE A 511 2.22 -16.48 -31.10
N ILE A 512 1.84 -17.61 -31.70
CA ILE A 512 1.32 -17.67 -33.08
C ILE A 512 -0.06 -17.03 -33.19
N GLU A 513 -0.97 -17.30 -32.25
CA GLU A 513 -2.31 -16.69 -32.22
C GLU A 513 -2.22 -15.16 -32.09
N ARG A 514 -1.27 -14.65 -31.30
CA ARG A 514 -1.01 -13.20 -31.19
C ARG A 514 -0.39 -12.61 -32.46
N TYR A 515 0.48 -13.36 -33.14
CA TYR A 515 1.07 -12.94 -34.42
C TYR A 515 0.02 -12.80 -35.54
N GLN A 516 -0.96 -13.71 -35.61
CA GLN A 516 -2.05 -13.63 -36.58
C GLN A 516 -2.98 -12.42 -36.39
N GLY A 517 -2.94 -11.75 -35.23
CA GLY A 517 -3.63 -10.47 -34.97
C GLY A 517 -2.76 -9.21 -35.14
N LEU A 518 -1.51 -9.37 -35.62
CA LEU A 518 -0.58 -8.26 -35.90
C LEU A 518 -0.41 -7.97 -37.39
N VAL A 519 -0.70 -8.96 -38.25
CA VAL A 519 -0.72 -8.87 -39.71
C VAL A 519 -2.11 -8.44 -40.18
#